data_AF-L9X5B9-F1
#
_entry.id   AF-L9X5B9-F1
#
_cell.length_a   1.000
_cell.length_b   1.000
_cell.length_c   1.000
_cell.angle_alpha   90.00
_cell.angle_beta   90.00
_cell.angle_gamma   90.00
#
_symmetry.space_group_name_H-M   'P 1'
#
loop_
_entity.id
_entity.type
_entity.pdbx_description
1 polymer ?
#
loop_
_entity_poly.entity_id
_entity_poly.type
_entity_poly.pdbx_seq_one_letter_code
_entity_poly.pdbx_strand_id
1 'polypeptide(L)'
;MSNILLAALIGIPLAWHLGLTAITYYDAERVGMEPRKKWVAITFCIPLFGFFIYLFERSELDYDPDEDPYRGNNFNIHPSRADDAPLRSRGDDRPDPDAEWDGDWEETTESSESDEWGTQRGEWGERDDETDDSR
;
A
#
# COMPACT_ATOMS: atom_id res chain seq x y z
N MET A 1 -8.95 26.03 10.48
CA MET A 1 -7.88 25.48 11.33
C MET A 1 -7.28 26.63 12.14
N SER A 2 -6.96 26.46 13.43
CA SER A 2 -6.35 27.53 14.22
C SER A 2 -4.89 27.75 13.79
N ASN A 3 -4.44 29.01 13.70
CA ASN A 3 -3.09 29.34 13.25
C ASN A 3 -2.00 28.70 14.13
N ILE A 4 -2.26 28.57 15.43
CA ILE A 4 -1.36 27.91 16.39
C ILE A 4 -1.23 26.43 16.09
N LEU A 5 -2.36 25.74 15.79
CA LEU A 5 -2.33 24.33 15.46
C LEU A 5 -1.62 24.09 14.14
N LEU A 6 -1.86 24.92 13.13
CA LEU A 6 -1.14 24.85 11.86
C LEU A 6 0.37 25.08 12.05
N ALA A 7 0.76 26.07 12.85
CA ALA A 7 2.16 26.32 13.19
C ALA A 7 2.79 25.14 13.93
N ALA A 8 2.07 24.49 14.85
CA ALA A 8 2.57 23.30 15.54
C ALA A 8 2.71 22.11 14.58
N LEU A 9 1.71 21.87 13.73
CA LEU A 9 1.67 20.76 12.77
C LEU A 9 2.81 20.83 11.76
N ILE A 10 3.17 22.03 11.31
CA ILE A 10 4.22 22.24 10.30
C ILE A 10 5.58 22.51 10.96
N GLY A 11 5.59 23.33 12.01
CA GLY A 11 6.80 23.84 12.64
C GLY A 11 7.55 22.79 13.45
N ILE A 12 6.85 21.93 14.21
CA ILE A 12 7.51 20.90 15.01
C ILE A 12 8.24 19.89 14.10
N PRO A 13 7.60 19.30 13.06
CA PRO A 13 8.29 18.40 12.15
C PRO A 13 9.44 19.07 11.40
N LEU A 14 9.27 20.32 10.93
CA LEU A 14 10.34 21.07 10.27
C LEU A 14 11.53 21.29 11.21
N ALA A 15 11.29 21.73 12.44
CA ALA A 15 12.35 21.94 13.42
C ALA A 15 13.10 20.63 13.72
N TRP A 16 12.37 19.53 13.88
CA TRP A 16 12.96 18.21 14.11
C TRP A 16 13.81 17.76 12.91
N HIS A 17 13.30 17.91 11.69
CA HIS A 17 13.99 17.57 10.45
C HIS A 17 15.30 18.35 10.28
N LEU A 18 15.25 19.67 10.50
CA LEU A 18 16.44 20.52 10.46
C LEU A 18 17.43 20.15 11.57
N GLY A 19 16.94 19.84 12.77
CA GLY A 19 17.75 19.37 13.89
C GLY A 19 18.50 18.08 13.57
N LEU A 20 17.82 17.07 13.02
CA LEU A 20 18.44 15.82 12.58
C LEU A 20 19.45 16.04 11.46
N THR A 21 19.13 16.90 10.49
CA THR A 21 20.05 17.25 9.39
C THR A 21 21.33 17.89 9.93
N ALA A 22 21.22 18.78 10.92
CA ALA A 22 22.36 19.38 11.59
C ALA A 22 23.16 18.34 12.39
N ILE A 23 22.49 17.43 13.11
CA ILE A 23 23.15 16.32 13.81
C ILE A 23 23.94 15.47 12.83
N THR A 24 23.36 15.08 11.69
CA THR A 24 24.07 14.33 10.64
C THR A 24 25.30 15.09 10.13
N TYR A 25 25.21 16.41 9.96
CA TYR A 25 26.37 17.22 9.56
C TYR A 25 27.52 17.09 10.57
N TYR A 26 27.25 17.23 11.87
CA TYR A 26 28.29 17.14 12.89
C TYR A 26 28.80 15.72 13.10
N ASP A 27 27.92 14.72 13.01
CA ASP A 27 28.27 13.33 13.28
C ASP A 27 28.99 12.66 12.11
N ALA A 28 28.65 13.01 10.86
CA ALA A 28 29.20 12.37 9.66
C ALA A 28 30.73 12.38 9.61
N GLU A 29 31.38 13.44 10.10
CA GLU A 29 32.85 13.51 10.16
C GLU A 29 33.42 12.54 11.20
N ARG A 30 32.75 12.39 12.35
CA ARG A 30 33.20 11.53 13.46
C ARG A 30 33.07 10.05 13.13
N VAL A 31 32.05 9.68 12.35
CA VAL A 31 31.78 8.28 11.98
C VAL A 31 32.36 7.87 10.62
N GLY A 32 33.18 8.72 9.99
CA GLY A 32 33.86 8.39 8.72
C GLY A 32 32.95 8.42 7.49
N MET A 33 31.81 9.11 7.57
CA MET A 33 30.87 9.31 6.47
C MET A 33 31.31 10.47 5.56
N GLU A 34 32.38 10.25 4.80
CA GLU A 34 32.86 11.22 3.80
C GLU A 34 32.26 10.98 2.40
N PRO A 35 31.97 12.05 1.64
CA PRO A 35 31.97 13.45 2.05
C PRO A 35 30.69 13.80 2.84
N ARG A 36 30.85 14.55 3.95
CA ARG A 36 29.74 15.02 4.81
C ARG A 36 28.55 15.59 4.05
N LYS A 37 28.82 16.37 3.00
CA LYS A 37 27.80 17.04 2.17
C LYS A 37 26.82 16.04 1.54
N LYS A 38 27.29 14.86 1.13
CA LYS A 38 26.44 13.81 0.54
C LYS A 38 25.39 13.34 1.54
N TRP A 39 25.82 13.02 2.75
CA TRP A 39 24.94 12.50 3.80
C TRP A 39 23.94 13.53 4.29
N VAL A 40 24.38 14.78 4.44
CA VAL A 40 23.50 15.91 4.76
C VAL A 40 22.44 16.12 3.68
N ALA A 41 22.83 16.06 2.41
CA ALA A 41 21.89 16.16 1.30
C ALA A 41 20.89 14.99 1.29
N ILE A 42 21.35 13.76 1.53
CA ILE A 42 20.49 12.58 1.62
C ILE A 42 19.47 12.75 2.76
N THR A 43 19.93 13.03 3.98
CA THR A 43 19.07 13.22 5.14
C THR A 43 18.05 14.33 4.90
N PHE A 44 18.48 15.47 4.33
CA PHE A 44 17.60 16.60 4.07
C PHE A 44 16.55 16.32 2.98
N CYS A 45 16.96 15.69 1.88
CA CYS A 45 16.11 15.54 0.69
C CYS A 45 15.14 14.36 0.75
N ILE A 46 15.47 13.27 1.45
CA ILE A 46 14.60 12.08 1.49
C ILE A 46 13.15 12.44 1.92
N PRO A 47 12.93 13.20 3.02
CA PRO A 47 11.57 13.53 3.43
C PRO A 47 10.84 14.44 2.45
N LEU A 48 11.56 15.26 1.66
CA LEU A 48 10.95 16.07 0.61
C LEU A 48 10.41 15.19 -0.51
N PHE A 49 11.16 14.18 -0.94
CA PHE A 49 10.68 13.21 -1.92
C PHE A 49 9.45 12.45 -1.40
N GLY A 50 9.46 12.01 -0.15
CA GLY A 50 8.28 11.38 0.48
C GLY A 50 7.07 12.32 0.51
N PHE A 51 7.28 13.60 0.83
CA PHE A 51 6.22 14.61 0.79
C PHE A 51 5.66 14.82 -0.63
N PHE A 52 6.51 14.89 -1.65
CA PHE A 52 6.03 15.02 -3.03
C PHE A 52 5.30 13.77 -3.51
N ILE A 53 5.81 12.58 -3.20
CA ILE A 53 5.12 11.31 -3.48
C ILE A 53 3.72 11.34 -2.88
N TYR A 54 3.59 11.73 -1.59
CA TYR A 54 2.29 11.86 -0.95
C TYR A 54 1.38 12.87 -1.66
N LEU A 55 1.90 14.01 -2.11
CA LEU A 55 1.09 14.98 -2.85
C LEU A 55 0.60 14.43 -4.19
N PHE A 56 1.46 13.72 -4.93
CA PHE A 56 1.08 13.09 -6.20
C PHE A 56 0.06 11.98 -6.00
N GLU A 57 0.31 11.07 -5.06
CA GLU A 57 -0.62 9.99 -4.70
C GLU A 57 -1.97 10.56 -4.22
N ARG A 58 -1.94 11.62 -3.40
CA ARG A 58 -3.17 12.29 -2.96
C ARG A 58 -3.94 12.92 -4.10
N SER A 59 -3.26 13.48 -5.11
CA SER A 59 -3.93 14.06 -6.28
C SER A 59 -4.57 13.01 -7.19
N GLU A 60 -4.10 11.76 -7.15
CA GLU A 60 -4.70 10.65 -7.91
C GLU A 60 -5.97 10.08 -7.25
N LEU A 61 -6.23 10.43 -5.98
CA LEU A 61 -7.44 9.98 -5.26
C LEU A 61 -8.70 10.79 -5.60
N ASP A 62 -8.58 11.88 -6.36
CA ASP A 62 -9.73 12.68 -6.79
C ASP A 62 -10.36 12.04 -8.03
N TYR A 63 -11.02 10.90 -7.82
CA TYR A 63 -11.82 10.23 -8.83
C TYR A 63 -13.16 10.96 -8.93
N ASP A 64 -13.39 11.66 -10.04
CA ASP A 64 -14.72 12.17 -10.39
C ASP A 64 -15.47 11.07 -11.13
N PRO A 65 -16.46 10.43 -10.48
CA PRO A 65 -17.22 9.41 -11.16
C PRO A 65 -18.03 10.02 -12.31
N ASP A 66 -18.47 11.29 -12.26
CA ASP A 66 -19.32 11.89 -13.31
C ASP A 66 -18.54 12.12 -14.61
N GLU A 67 -17.21 12.21 -14.53
CA GLU A 67 -16.31 12.36 -15.67
C GLU A 67 -15.71 11.03 -16.14
N ASP A 68 -15.95 9.91 -15.45
CA ASP A 68 -15.42 8.61 -15.84
C ASP A 68 -16.17 8.04 -17.07
N PRO A 69 -15.51 7.93 -18.25
CA PRO A 69 -16.13 7.39 -19.46
C PRO A 69 -16.51 5.91 -19.35
N TYR A 70 -16.07 5.23 -18.29
CA TYR A 70 -16.39 3.85 -17.99
C TYR A 70 -17.44 3.68 -16.89
N ARG A 71 -17.94 4.77 -16.28
CA ARG A 71 -18.95 4.69 -15.21
C ARG A 71 -20.24 4.03 -15.70
N GLY A 72 -20.69 3.03 -14.95
CA GLY A 72 -21.96 2.33 -15.19
C GLY A 72 -21.92 1.26 -16.28
N ASN A 73 -20.77 1.04 -16.94
CA ASN A 73 -20.61 0.03 -17.97
C ASN A 73 -19.67 -1.09 -17.50
N ASN A 74 -20.07 -2.33 -17.74
CA ASN A 74 -19.26 -3.52 -17.44
C ASN A 74 -18.52 -3.99 -18.70
N PHE A 75 -17.40 -3.33 -18.99
CA PHE A 75 -16.58 -3.72 -20.12
C PHE A 75 -15.80 -5.00 -19.82
N ASN A 76 -15.89 -5.98 -20.71
CA ASN A 76 -14.97 -7.10 -20.74
C ASN A 76 -13.70 -6.66 -21.49
N ILE A 77 -12.64 -6.25 -20.78
CA ILE A 77 -11.37 -5.72 -21.35
C ILE A 77 -10.51 -6.83 -21.99
N HIS A 78 -11.10 -7.98 -22.34
CA HIS A 78 -10.40 -9.04 -23.04
C HIS A 78 -10.59 -8.89 -24.56
N PRO A 79 -9.52 -8.94 -25.37
CA PRO A 79 -9.61 -8.78 -26.82
C PRO A 79 -10.54 -9.79 -27.50
N SER A 80 -10.74 -10.97 -26.91
CA SER A 80 -11.65 -12.00 -27.41
C SER A 80 -13.12 -11.79 -27.03
N ARG A 81 -13.44 -10.81 -26.17
CA ARG A 81 -14.79 -10.54 -25.64
C ARG A 81 -15.20 -9.06 -25.74
N ALA A 82 -14.45 -8.26 -26.49
CA ALA A 82 -14.72 -6.84 -26.68
C ALA A 82 -16.06 -6.58 -27.41
N ASP A 83 -16.51 -7.56 -28.22
CA ASP A 83 -17.78 -7.52 -28.96
C ASP A 83 -18.95 -8.24 -28.25
N ASP A 84 -18.70 -8.82 -27.06
CA ASP A 84 -19.77 -9.48 -26.30
C ASP A 84 -20.72 -8.44 -25.72
N ALA A 85 -22.03 -8.73 -25.76
CA ALA A 85 -23.07 -7.84 -25.25
C ALA A 85 -22.75 -7.38 -23.82
N PRO A 86 -23.01 -6.10 -23.47
CA PRO A 86 -22.79 -5.62 -22.12
C PRO A 86 -23.48 -6.59 -21.18
N LEU A 87 -22.71 -7.17 -20.26
CA LEU A 87 -23.27 -8.04 -19.26
C LEU A 87 -24.35 -7.22 -18.52
N ARG A 88 -25.33 -7.86 -17.88
CA ARG A 88 -26.18 -7.07 -16.98
C ARG A 88 -25.28 -6.55 -15.86
N SER A 89 -25.39 -5.27 -15.48
CA SER A 89 -24.72 -4.77 -14.28
C SER A 89 -25.02 -5.75 -13.16
N ARG A 90 -24.01 -6.52 -12.76
CA ARG A 90 -24.08 -7.22 -11.49
C ARG A 90 -24.16 -6.08 -10.49
N GLY A 91 -25.28 -5.99 -9.77
CA GLY A 91 -25.44 -5.02 -8.69
C GLY A 91 -24.14 -5.00 -7.91
N ASP A 92 -23.54 -3.82 -7.83
CA ASP A 92 -22.30 -3.64 -7.12
C ASP A 92 -22.63 -3.76 -5.63
N ASP A 93 -22.74 -5.00 -5.13
CA ASP A 93 -22.91 -5.32 -3.71
C ASP A 93 -21.57 -5.14 -2.97
N ARG A 94 -20.68 -4.27 -3.48
CA ARG A 94 -19.49 -3.86 -2.75
C ARG A 94 -19.96 -2.93 -1.64
N PRO A 95 -19.65 -3.24 -0.37
CA PRO A 95 -19.99 -2.36 0.73
C PRO A 95 -19.36 -0.99 0.48
N ASP A 96 -20.21 0.05 0.58
CA ASP A 96 -19.82 1.44 0.50
C ASP A 96 -18.69 1.69 1.53
N PRO A 97 -17.50 2.16 1.11
CA PRO A 97 -16.38 2.40 2.02
C PRO A 97 -16.68 3.47 3.07
N ASP A 98 -17.73 4.28 2.86
CA ASP A 98 -18.17 5.35 3.75
C ASP A 98 -19.39 4.96 4.60
N ALA A 99 -19.95 3.75 4.43
CA ALA A 99 -21.00 3.25 5.31
C ALA A 99 -20.44 2.90 6.68
N GLU A 100 -20.96 3.53 7.74
CA GLU A 100 -20.71 3.12 9.12
C GLU A 100 -21.06 1.63 9.28
N TRP A 101 -20.05 0.83 9.61
CA TRP A 101 -20.20 -0.60 9.84
C TRP A 101 -20.99 -0.83 11.13
N ASP A 102 -22.32 -0.94 10.99
CA ASP A 102 -23.20 -1.46 12.04
C ASP A 102 -23.15 -3.00 12.00
N GLY A 103 -22.23 -3.57 12.77
CA GLY A 103 -22.00 -5.01 12.79
C GLY A 103 -23.19 -5.78 13.36
N ASP A 104 -24.04 -6.30 12.47
CA ASP A 104 -25.00 -7.35 12.79
C ASP A 104 -24.68 -8.60 11.97
N TRP A 105 -23.98 -9.54 12.61
CA TRP A 105 -23.73 -10.86 12.06
C TRP A 105 -24.95 -11.73 12.40
N GLU A 106 -25.90 -11.84 11.46
CA GLU A 106 -26.91 -12.90 11.57
C GLU A 106 -26.24 -14.26 11.39
N GLU A 107 -25.98 -14.89 12.53
CA GLU A 107 -25.57 -16.28 12.69
C GLU A 107 -26.62 -17.20 12.05
N THR A 108 -26.43 -17.53 10.76
CA THR A 108 -27.17 -18.64 10.15
C THR A 108 -26.53 -19.95 10.62
N THR A 109 -26.89 -20.38 11.81
CA THR A 109 -26.62 -21.73 12.32
C THR A 109 -27.68 -22.69 11.80
N GLU A 110 -27.34 -23.45 10.75
CA GLU A 110 -27.98 -24.76 10.53
C GLU A 110 -26.90 -25.85 10.42
N SER A 111 -26.72 -26.50 11.57
CA SER A 111 -26.52 -27.95 11.75
C SER A 111 -25.46 -28.68 10.91
N SER A 112 -24.27 -28.81 11.50
CA SER A 112 -23.60 -30.07 11.85
C SER A 112 -23.67 -31.24 10.85
N GLU A 113 -22.59 -31.44 10.09
CA GLU A 113 -22.04 -32.78 9.86
C GLU A 113 -20.50 -32.74 9.90
N SER A 114 -19.96 -33.75 10.56
CA SER A 114 -18.69 -33.84 11.27
C SER A 114 -17.48 -34.17 10.40
N ASP A 115 -16.34 -33.58 10.76
CA ASP A 115 -14.98 -34.16 10.82
C ASP A 115 -14.44 -34.93 9.60
N GLU A 116 -13.55 -34.30 8.82
CA GLU A 116 -12.29 -34.94 8.36
C GLU A 116 -11.26 -33.93 7.84
N TRP A 117 -10.66 -33.12 8.73
CA TRP A 117 -9.48 -32.29 8.40
C TRP A 117 -8.18 -33.05 8.71
N GLY A 118 -7.70 -33.80 7.72
CA GLY A 118 -6.35 -34.39 7.68
C GLY A 118 -5.42 -33.58 6.78
N THR A 119 -4.58 -32.77 7.41
CA THR A 119 -3.27 -32.20 6.96
C THR A 119 -2.83 -32.47 5.50
N GLN A 120 -2.86 -31.45 4.64
CA GLN A 120 -1.95 -31.38 3.48
C GLN A 120 -0.92 -30.28 3.71
N ARG A 121 0.11 -30.69 4.45
CA ARG A 121 1.39 -30.02 4.58
C ARG A 121 2.08 -30.08 3.20
N GLY A 122 2.63 -28.95 2.78
CA GLY A 122 3.05 -28.71 1.39
C GLY A 122 4.03 -29.72 0.80
N GLU A 123 3.78 -30.03 -0.47
CA GLU A 123 4.68 -30.78 -1.35
C GLU A 123 5.47 -29.75 -2.18
N TRP A 124 6.60 -29.31 -1.62
CA TRP A 124 7.63 -28.58 -2.36
C TRP A 124 8.54 -29.61 -3.04
N GLY A 125 8.79 -29.38 -4.33
CA GLY A 125 9.36 -30.35 -5.24
C GLY A 125 10.64 -31.04 -4.79
N GLU A 126 10.66 -32.35 -5.00
CA GLU A 126 11.87 -33.17 -5.07
C GLU A 126 12.79 -32.62 -6.17
N ARG A 127 13.97 -32.17 -5.75
CA ARG A 127 15.15 -32.13 -6.61
C ARG A 127 15.87 -33.46 -6.42
N ASP A 128 15.93 -34.22 -7.51
CA ASP A 128 16.82 -35.35 -7.64
C ASP A 128 18.27 -34.84 -7.70
N ASP A 129 19.04 -35.04 -6.64
CA ASP A 129 20.51 -34.99 -6.69
C ASP A 129 21.04 -36.16 -5.86
N GLU A 130 21.19 -37.31 -6.52
CA GLU A 130 21.92 -38.46 -5.97
C GLU A 130 22.82 -39.06 -7.06
N THR A 131 24.13 -38.81 -6.96
CA THR A 131 25.26 -39.71 -7.29
C THR A 131 26.46 -39.13 -6.55
N ASP A 132 26.86 -39.65 -5.39
CA ASP A 132 27.60 -40.90 -5.12
C ASP A 132 29.03 -40.92 -5.68
N ASP A 133 29.94 -40.53 -4.79
CA ASP A 133 31.09 -41.30 -4.30
C ASP A 133 32.43 -41.41 -5.08
N SER A 134 33.46 -41.28 -4.23
CA SER A 134 34.79 -41.89 -4.24
C SER A 134 35.64 -41.99 -5.53
N ARG A 135 36.66 -41.12 -5.63
CA ARG A 135 38.11 -41.49 -5.66
C ARG A 135 39.05 -40.29 -5.81
#